data_AF-A0A521ZPN8-F1
#
_entry.id   AF-A0A521ZPN8-F1
#
_cell.length_a   1.000
_cell.length_b   1.000
_cell.length_c   1.000
_cell.angle_alpha   90.00
_cell.angle_beta   90.00
_cell.angle_gamma   90.00
#
_symmetry.space_group_name_H-M   'P 1'
#
loop_
_entity.id
_entity.type
_entity.pdbx_description
1 polymer ?
#
loop_
_entity_poly.entity_id
_entity_poly.type
_entity_poly.pdbx_seq_one_letter_code
_entity_poly.pdbx_strand_id
1 'polypeptide(L)'
;MEHYVCHDCKRDLKHNEEYMPYKVGEEIYIKCKACYEKEPALHDFQKTEVYSRVVGYIRPIQQWNKGKAAEYQDRKEFVVEQPTCSC
;
A
#
# COMPACT_ATOMS: atom_id res chain seq x y z
N MET A 1 -18.28 13.72 23.98
CA MET A 1 -17.23 14.74 23.79
C MET A 1 -16.30 14.18 22.74
N GLU A 2 -15.89 14.94 21.73
CA GLU A 2 -15.06 14.40 20.65
C GLU A 2 -13.62 14.24 21.16
N HIS A 3 -13.08 13.02 21.07
CA HIS A 3 -11.76 12.67 21.57
C HIS A 3 -10.81 12.51 20.38
N TYR A 4 -9.90 13.46 20.19
CA TYR A 4 -8.88 13.39 19.15
C TYR A 4 -7.56 12.96 19.77
N VAL A 5 -7.00 11.85 19.29
CA VAL A 5 -5.75 11.30 19.84
C VAL A 5 -4.62 11.57 18.88
N CYS A 6 -3.54 12.15 19.39
CA CYS A 6 -2.33 12.35 18.60
C CYS A 6 -1.69 11.01 18.24
N HIS A 7 -1.32 10.83 16.97
CA HIS A 7 -0.70 9.62 16.46
C HIS A 7 0.62 9.28 17.17
N ASP A 8 1.44 10.28 17.49
CA ASP A 8 2.78 10.04 18.05
C ASP A 8 2.78 9.88 19.57
N CYS A 9 2.23 10.85 20.31
CA CYS A 9 2.30 10.84 21.78
C CYS A 9 1.09 10.15 22.43
N LYS A 10 0.11 9.69 21.65
CA LYS A 10 -1.11 9.01 22.08
C LYS A 10 -1.95 9.77 23.12
N ARG A 11 -1.73 11.09 23.25
CA ARG A 11 -2.47 11.96 24.18
C ARG A 11 -3.78 12.44 23.56
N ASP A 12 -4.76 12.69 24.42
CA ASP A 12 -6.02 13.34 24.07
C ASP A 12 -5.85 14.85 23.85
N LEU A 13 -6.46 15.34 22.79
CA LEU A 13 -6.56 16.77 22.46
C LEU A 13 -7.88 17.32 22.98
N LYS A 14 -7.82 18.52 23.56
CA LYS A 14 -9.01 19.21 24.10
C LYS A 14 -9.75 19.96 22.99
N HIS A 15 -11.02 20.29 23.26
CA HIS A 15 -11.81 21.13 22.36
C HIS A 15 -11.11 22.48 22.14
N ASN A 16 -10.91 22.88 20.88
CA ASN A 16 -10.12 24.05 20.43
C ASN A 16 -8.57 23.95 20.53
N GLU A 17 -7.98 22.77 20.67
CA GLU A 17 -6.52 22.61 20.58
C GLU A 17 -6.05 22.44 19.12
N GLU A 18 -4.95 23.10 18.74
CA GLU A 18 -4.39 23.04 17.38
C GLU A 18 -3.76 21.66 17.06
N TYR A 19 -4.07 21.14 15.87
CA TYR A 19 -3.54 19.86 15.36
C TYR A 19 -3.28 19.89 13.85
N MET A 20 -2.41 18.98 13.39
CA MET A 20 -2.09 18.80 11.98
C MET A 20 -2.58 17.44 11.46
N PRO A 21 -3.42 17.40 10.40
CA PRO A 21 -3.85 16.17 9.77
C PRO A 21 -2.92 15.74 8.61
N TYR A 22 -2.68 14.43 8.48
CA TYR A 22 -1.93 13.79 7.40
C TYR A 22 -2.81 12.81 6.67
N LYS A 23 -2.82 12.86 5.34
CA LYS A 23 -3.59 11.95 4.50
C LYS A 23 -2.64 10.93 3.85
N VAL A 24 -2.71 9.65 4.24
CA VAL A 24 -1.93 8.57 3.63
C VAL A 24 -2.88 7.61 2.91
N GLY A 25 -2.93 7.73 1.58
CA GLY A 25 -4.01 7.11 0.80
C GLY A 25 -5.36 7.71 1.20
N GLU A 26 -6.13 6.94 1.97
CA GLU A 26 -7.45 7.33 2.49
C GLU A 26 -7.46 7.59 4.01
N GLU A 27 -6.46 7.10 4.74
CA GLU A 27 -6.41 7.20 6.19
C GLU A 27 -5.89 8.59 6.62
N ILE A 28 -6.54 9.16 7.63
CA ILE A 28 -6.20 10.47 8.19
C ILE A 28 -5.60 10.28 9.58
N TYR A 29 -4.35 10.70 9.72
CA TYR A 29 -3.64 10.64 10.97
C TYR A 29 -3.42 12.03 11.53
N ILE A 30 -3.61 12.20 12.83
CA ILE A 30 -3.59 13.51 13.47
C ILE A 30 -2.37 13.63 14.36
N LYS A 31 -1.60 14.71 14.21
CA LYS A 31 -0.55 15.07 15.16
C LYS A 31 -0.92 16.33 15.91
N CYS A 32 -0.61 16.37 17.20
CA CYS A 32 -0.69 17.62 17.95
C CYS A 32 0.39 18.60 17.48
N LYS A 33 0.18 19.89 17.68
CA LYS A 33 1.15 20.94 17.31
C LYS A 33 2.56 20.67 17.83
N ALA A 34 2.69 20.30 19.11
CA ALA A 34 3.99 20.00 19.71
C ALA A 34 4.70 18.80 19.05
N CYS A 35 3.96 17.76 18.67
CA CYS A 35 4.52 16.60 17.97
C CYS A 35 4.86 16.95 16.51
N TYR A 36 4.05 17.76 15.85
CA TYR A 36 4.29 18.26 14.50
C TYR A 36 5.54 19.15 14.43
N GLU A 37 5.66 20.12 15.34
CA GLU A 37 6.81 21.03 15.42
C GLU A 37 8.09 20.30 15.77
N LYS A 38 7.99 19.31 16.68
CA LYS A 38 9.11 18.43 17.00
C LYS A 38 9.51 17.59 15.78
N GLU A 39 8.54 17.02 15.07
CA GLU A 39 8.78 16.27 13.84
C GLU A 39 7.53 16.21 12.92
N PRO A 40 7.58 16.83 11.73
CA PRO A 40 6.46 16.86 10.79
C PRO A 40 6.20 15.58 10.00
N ALA A 41 6.87 14.47 10.25
CA ALA A 41 6.67 13.23 9.48
C ALA A 41 5.76 12.25 10.23
N LEU A 42 4.76 11.66 9.57
CA LEU A 42 3.90 10.66 10.19
C LEU A 42 4.62 9.31 10.35
N HIS A 43 5.03 8.97 11.58
CA HIS A 43 5.68 7.70 11.93
C HIS A 43 4.64 6.68 12.42
N ASP A 44 4.85 5.37 12.18
CA ASP A 44 3.94 4.23 12.49
C ASP A 44 2.67 4.07 11.62
N PHE A 45 2.67 4.59 10.38
CA PHE A 45 1.71 4.20 9.34
C PHE A 45 1.85 2.71 8.98
N GLN A 46 0.75 2.00 8.72
CA GLN A 46 0.83 0.60 8.29
C GLN A 46 0.02 0.28 7.03
N LYS A 47 0.67 -0.50 6.17
CA LYS A 47 0.37 -0.57 4.75
C LYS A 47 -0.56 -1.73 4.42
N THR A 48 -1.44 -1.50 3.44
CA THR A 48 -2.35 -2.52 2.93
C THR A 48 -1.62 -3.64 2.19
N GLU A 49 -1.91 -4.86 2.60
CA GLU A 49 -1.51 -6.05 1.87
C GLU A 49 -2.55 -6.39 0.79
N VAL A 50 -2.09 -6.55 -0.46
CA VAL A 50 -2.96 -6.85 -1.61
C VAL A 50 -2.87 -8.34 -1.92
N TYR A 51 -4.00 -9.01 -2.15
CA TYR A 51 -4.11 -10.45 -2.37
C TYR A 51 -4.76 -10.77 -3.73
N SER A 52 -4.34 -11.86 -4.38
CA SER A 52 -4.88 -12.33 -5.67
C SER A 52 -4.90 -13.86 -5.76
N ARG A 53 -5.77 -14.42 -6.61
CA ARG A 53 -6.00 -15.87 -6.80
C ARG A 53 -5.45 -16.31 -8.16
N VAL A 54 -4.45 -17.20 -8.15
CA VAL A 54 -3.71 -17.59 -9.37
C VAL A 54 -3.97 -19.04 -9.75
N VAL A 55 -4.14 -19.93 -8.77
CA VAL A 55 -4.19 -21.39 -8.94
C VAL A 55 -5.32 -22.04 -8.13
N GLY A 56 -6.43 -21.34 -7.94
CA GLY A 56 -7.62 -21.87 -7.27
C GLY A 56 -7.84 -21.42 -5.82
N TYR A 57 -6.83 -20.85 -5.15
CA TYR A 57 -6.97 -20.21 -3.82
C TYR A 57 -6.29 -18.83 -3.76
N ILE A 58 -6.68 -18.02 -2.77
CA ILE A 58 -6.21 -16.64 -2.60
C ILE A 58 -4.84 -16.63 -1.90
N ARG A 59 -3.92 -15.80 -2.39
CA ARG A 59 -2.62 -15.54 -1.75
C ARG A 59 -2.29 -14.04 -1.74
N PRO A 60 -1.45 -13.54 -0.82
CA PRO A 60 -0.96 -12.18 -0.93
C PRO A 60 -0.25 -12.05 -2.28
N ILE A 61 -0.63 -11.05 -3.07
CA ILE A 61 0.04 -10.72 -4.33
C ILE A 61 1.50 -10.34 -4.07
N GLN A 62 1.78 -9.87 -2.85
CA GLN A 62 3.11 -9.61 -2.33
C GLN A 62 3.91 -10.91 -2.11
N GLN A 63 3.25 -12.07 -2.01
CA GLN A 63 3.83 -13.43 -1.94
C GLN A 63 3.68 -14.22 -3.26
N TRP A 64 3.97 -13.58 -4.38
CA TRP A 64 3.96 -14.25 -5.69
C TRP A 64 5.06 -15.34 -5.80
N ASN A 65 4.79 -16.44 -6.54
CA ASN A 65 5.70 -17.60 -6.65
C ASN A 65 6.89 -17.32 -7.60
N LYS A 66 8.13 -17.47 -7.11
CA LYS A 66 9.36 -17.21 -7.89
C LYS A 66 9.56 -18.16 -9.08
N GLY A 67 9.27 -19.45 -8.89
CA GLY A 67 9.36 -20.44 -9.97
C GLY A 67 8.44 -20.11 -11.15
N LYS A 68 7.27 -19.52 -10.90
CA LYS A 68 6.34 -19.10 -11.96
C LYS A 68 6.85 -17.91 -12.77
N ALA A 69 7.65 -17.04 -12.17
CA ALA A 69 8.31 -15.96 -12.89
C ALA A 69 9.46 -16.48 -13.77
N ALA A 70 10.24 -17.47 -13.31
CA ALA A 70 11.29 -18.11 -14.11
C ALA A 70 10.70 -18.94 -15.27
N GLU A 71 9.67 -19.74 -14.98
CA GLU A 71 8.91 -20.46 -16.01
C GLU A 71 8.29 -19.54 -17.06
N TYR A 72 8.00 -18.27 -16.73
CA TYR A 72 7.50 -17.30 -17.71
C TYR A 72 8.62 -16.80 -18.65
N GLN A 73 9.85 -16.70 -18.16
CA GLN A 73 11.00 -16.25 -18.94
C GLN A 73 11.52 -17.32 -19.91
N ASP A 74 11.40 -18.59 -19.54
CA ASP A 74 11.79 -19.72 -20.39
C ASP A 74 10.77 -19.98 -21.53
N ARG A 75 9.66 -19.23 -21.57
CA ARG A 75 8.66 -19.36 -22.63
C ARG A 75 9.21 -18.82 -23.94
N LYS A 76 9.08 -19.62 -24.99
CA LYS A 76 9.37 -19.20 -26.36
C LYS A 76 8.06 -18.95 -27.09
N GLU A 77 7.98 -17.81 -27.74
CA GLU A 77 6.86 -17.52 -28.62
C GLU A 77 7.01 -18.35 -29.90
N PHE A 78 5.89 -18.87 -30.38
CA PHE A 78 5.86 -19.59 -31.64
C PHE A 78 5.89 -18.57 -32.77
N VAL A 79 6.92 -18.66 -33.63
CA VAL A 79 7.05 -17.83 -34.82
C VAL A 79 6.59 -18.63 -36.02
N VAL A 80 5.63 -18.10 -36.77
CA VAL A 80 5.14 -18.73 -37.99
C VAL A 80 6.13 -18.42 -39.12
N GLU A 81 6.81 -19.45 -39.64
CA GLU A 81 7.89 -19.28 -40.64
C GLU A 81 7.39 -18.85 -42.02
N GLN A 82 6.08 -18.93 -42.28
CA GLN A 82 5.49 -18.43 -43.52
C GLN A 82 4.20 -17.66 -43.22
N PRO A 83 3.99 -16.49 -43.86
CA PRO A 83 2.70 -15.82 -43.78
C PRO A 83 1.63 -16.75 -44.35
N THR A 84 0.64 -17.10 -43.52
CA THR A 84 -0.55 -17.80 -43.99
C THR A 84 -1.30 -16.89 -44.94
N CYS A 85 -1.33 -17.30 -46.21
CA CYS A 85 -2.13 -16.81 -47.33
C CYS A 85 -2.00 -15.30 -47.67
N SER A 86 -1.39 -15.01 -48.83
CA SER A 86 -1.58 -13.76 -49.55
C SER A 86 -2.88 -13.84 -50.36
N CYS A 87 -4.02 -13.64 -49.71
CA CYS A 87 -5.24 -13.22 -50.39
C CYS A 87 -5.28 -11.69 -50.50
#